data_AF-A0A4Y2LLY2-F1
#
_entry.id   AF-A0A4Y2LLY2-F1
#
_cell.length_a   1.000
_cell.length_b   1.000
_cell.length_c   1.000
_cell.angle_alpha   90.00
_cell.angle_beta   90.00
_cell.angle_gamma   90.00
#
_symmetry.space_group_name_H-M   'P 1'
#
loop_
_entity.id
_entity.type
_entity.pdbx_description
1 polymer ?
#
loop_
_entity_poly.entity_id
_entity_poly.type
_entity_poly.pdbx_seq_one_letter_code
_entity_poly.pdbx_strand_id
1 'polypeptide(L)'
;MLMNLPLNKWQQDWDSGDNGRAIFNILPKVTLTPSSWSRASILFTTGHGPSPSYLYRFRLHHSDICTYGEKGDPLHYTTSCHMMLAYHFTKRSAENTQLW
;
A
#
# COMPACT_ATOMS: atom_id res chain seq x y z
N MET A 1 -22.01 14.68 18.46
CA MET A 1 -20.75 14.56 19.24
C MET A 1 -20.38 13.10 19.55
N LEU A 2 -20.67 12.13 18.66
CA LEU A 2 -20.48 10.70 18.91
C LEU A 2 -19.21 10.11 18.26
N MET A 3 -18.59 10.80 17.30
CA MET A 3 -17.43 10.28 16.54
C MET A 3 -16.05 10.61 17.15
N ASN A 4 -15.99 11.54 18.12
CA ASN A 4 -14.71 12.02 18.64
C ASN A 4 -14.06 11.03 19.62
N LEU A 5 -14.85 10.28 20.39
CA LEU A 5 -14.35 9.30 21.36
C LEU A 5 -13.63 8.12 20.66
N PRO A 6 -14.22 7.47 19.65
CA PRO A 6 -13.53 6.41 18.90
C PRO A 6 -12.31 6.93 18.13
N LEU A 7 -12.39 8.12 17.53
CA LEU A 7 -11.28 8.69 16.75
C LEU A 7 -10.09 9.05 17.65
N ASN A 8 -10.34 9.61 18.84
CA ASN A 8 -9.29 9.92 19.81
C ASN A 8 -8.63 8.65 20.35
N LYS A 9 -9.40 7.60 20.64
CA LYS A 9 -8.86 6.29 21.02
C LYS A 9 -7.96 5.74 19.91
N TRP A 10 -8.42 5.82 18.66
CA TRP A 10 -7.65 5.31 17.53
C TRP A 10 -6.37 6.13 17.28
N GLN A 11 -6.43 7.46 17.45
CA GLN A 11 -5.24 8.32 17.40
C GLN A 11 -4.23 7.96 18.50
N GLN A 12 -4.68 7.70 19.74
CA GLN A 12 -3.79 7.28 20.82
C GLN A 12 -3.08 5.96 20.48
N ASP A 13 -3.84 4.98 19.99
CA ASP A 13 -3.28 3.70 19.59
C ASP A 13 -2.32 3.85 18.39
N TRP A 14 -2.59 4.79 17.48
CA TRP A 14 -1.70 5.13 16.35
C TRP A 14 -0.40 5.82 16.81
N ASP A 15 -0.47 6.72 17.79
CA ASP A 15 0.68 7.43 18.34
C ASP A 15 1.62 6.48 19.11
N SER A 16 1.06 5.56 19.90
CA SER A 16 1.82 4.63 20.74
C SER A 16 2.18 3.30 20.06
N GLY A 17 1.60 2.99 18.91
CA GLY A 17 1.80 1.71 18.24
C GLY A 17 3.19 1.55 17.60
N ASP A 18 3.71 0.32 17.63
CA ASP A 18 5.01 -0.04 17.01
C ASP A 18 4.88 -0.47 15.55
N ASN A 19 3.68 -0.87 15.12
CA ASN A 19 3.42 -1.31 13.74
C ASN A 19 3.12 -0.13 12.82
N GLY A 20 3.46 -0.25 11.53
CA GLY A 20 3.08 0.74 10.53
C GLY A 20 3.79 2.10 10.65
N ARG A 21 4.93 2.19 11.37
CA ARG A 21 5.66 3.46 11.60
C ARG A 21 6.07 4.20 10.33
N ALA A 22 6.34 3.47 9.24
CA ALA A 22 6.61 4.09 7.94
C ALA A 22 5.41 4.92 7.45
N ILE A 23 4.18 4.42 7.62
CA ILE A 23 2.95 5.15 7.31
C ILE A 23 2.69 6.26 8.33
N PHE A 24 2.96 6.03 9.62
CA PHE A 24 2.84 7.07 10.65
C PHE A 24 3.66 8.32 10.32
N ASN A 25 4.88 8.14 9.80
CA ASN A 25 5.75 9.26 9.42
C ASN A 25 5.18 10.12 8.28
N ILE A 26 4.26 9.57 7.48
CA ILE A 26 3.63 10.28 6.36
C ILE A 26 2.22 10.78 6.75
N LEU A 27 1.47 9.96 7.49
CA LEU A 27 0.12 10.22 7.97
C LEU A 27 0.06 10.04 9.49
N PRO A 28 0.58 11.01 10.27
CA PRO A 28 0.62 10.90 11.73
C PRO A 28 -0.76 11.11 12.37
N LYS A 29 -1.72 11.67 11.62
CA LYS A 29 -3.06 11.95 12.11
C LYS A 29 -4.10 11.04 11.48
N VAL A 30 -4.86 10.42 12.35
CA VAL A 30 -6.01 9.61 12.03
C VAL A 30 -7.16 10.53 11.66
N THR A 31 -7.79 10.28 10.52
CA THR A 31 -8.95 11.06 10.07
C THR A 31 -9.99 10.13 9.45
N LEU A 32 -11.27 10.54 9.50
CA LEU A 32 -12.35 9.87 8.78
C LEU A 32 -12.43 10.30 7.32
N THR A 33 -11.68 11.32 6.93
CA THR A 33 -11.65 11.82 5.55
C THR A 33 -10.74 10.90 4.73
N PRO A 34 -11.25 10.30 3.64
CA PRO A 34 -10.41 9.49 2.78
C PRO A 34 -9.26 10.33 2.21
N SER A 35 -8.05 9.80 2.28
CA SER A 35 -6.89 10.42 1.65
C SER A 35 -6.97 10.26 0.12
N SER A 36 -6.63 11.30 -0.64
CA SER A 36 -6.66 11.30 -2.11
C SER A 36 -5.46 10.58 -2.75
N TRP A 37 -4.88 9.58 -2.07
CA TRP A 37 -3.69 8.89 -2.53
C TRP A 37 -3.99 8.03 -3.76
N SER A 38 -3.10 8.09 -4.74
CA SER A 38 -3.17 7.19 -5.90
C SER A 38 -2.94 5.74 -5.48
N ARG A 39 -3.43 4.78 -6.27
CA ARG A 39 -3.14 3.35 -6.05
C ARG A 39 -1.64 3.08 -5.97
N ALA A 40 -0.84 3.70 -6.84
CA ALA A 40 0.61 3.54 -6.85
C ALA A 40 1.23 4.06 -5.54
N SER A 41 0.80 5.23 -5.07
CA SER A 41 1.25 5.81 -3.80
C SER A 41 0.90 4.93 -2.61
N ILE A 42 -0.29 4.33 -2.57
CA ILE A 42 -0.69 3.39 -1.52
C ILE A 42 0.20 2.14 -1.54
N LEU A 43 0.37 1.50 -2.70
CA LEU A 43 1.19 0.28 -2.81
C LEU A 43 2.66 0.55 -2.46
N PHE A 44 3.20 1.68 -2.92
CA PHE A 44 4.57 2.11 -2.63
C PHE A 44 4.80 2.34 -1.13
N THR A 45 3.98 3.19 -0.52
CA THR A 45 4.16 3.62 0.88
C THR A 45 3.91 2.51 1.89
N THR A 46 2.94 1.65 1.61
CA THR A 46 2.63 0.50 2.47
C THR A 46 3.61 -0.64 2.24
N GLY A 47 4.31 -0.67 1.09
CA GLY A 47 5.09 -1.81 0.64
C GLY A 47 4.24 -3.07 0.40
N HIS A 48 2.92 -2.93 0.46
CA HIS A 48 1.96 -3.99 0.16
C HIS A 48 1.58 -3.91 -1.31
N GLY A 49 1.55 -5.04 -2.00
CA GLY A 49 1.16 -5.07 -3.41
C GLY A 49 1.74 -6.24 -4.18
N PRO A 50 1.49 -6.31 -5.49
CA PRO A 50 2.00 -7.38 -6.35
C PRO A 50 3.50 -7.22 -6.67
N SER A 51 4.29 -6.58 -5.78
CA SER A 51 5.74 -6.50 -5.99
C SER A 51 6.36 -7.88 -5.74
N PRO A 52 7.35 -8.31 -6.54
CA PRO A 52 8.02 -9.60 -6.36
C PRO A 52 8.57 -9.79 -4.95
N SER A 53 9.14 -8.74 -4.35
CA SER A 53 9.64 -8.76 -2.97
C SER A 53 8.55 -9.03 -1.93
N TYR A 54 7.36 -8.43 -2.08
CA TYR A 54 6.24 -8.65 -1.18
C TYR A 54 5.74 -10.09 -1.31
N LEU A 55 5.51 -10.56 -2.53
CA LEU A 55 5.01 -11.91 -2.77
C LEU A 55 6.00 -12.98 -2.31
N TYR A 56 7.31 -12.76 -2.52
CA TYR A 56 8.36 -13.64 -2.03
C TYR A 56 8.38 -13.74 -0.50
N ARG A 57 8.24 -12.61 0.21
CA ARG A 57 8.17 -12.57 1.68
C ARG A 57 7.06 -13.47 2.23
N PHE A 58 5.92 -13.53 1.55
CA PHE A 58 4.78 -14.38 1.93
C PHE A 58 4.79 -15.76 1.27
N ARG A 59 5.87 -16.14 0.59
CA ARG A 59 6.01 -17.41 -0.15
C ARG A 59 4.92 -17.63 -1.20
N LEU A 60 4.35 -16.54 -1.72
CA LEU A 60 3.38 -16.54 -2.82
C LEU A 60 4.07 -16.46 -4.19
N HIS A 61 5.37 -16.14 -4.21
CA HIS A 61 6.20 -16.11 -5.41
C HIS A 61 7.59 -16.72 -5.12
N HIS A 62 8.24 -17.20 -6.17
CA HIS A 62 9.48 -17.99 -6.08
C HIS A 62 10.76 -17.13 -6.00
N SER A 63 10.67 -15.83 -6.33
CA SER A 63 11.81 -14.91 -6.36
C SER A 63 11.40 -13.50 -5.97
N ASP A 64 12.30 -12.74 -5.34
CA ASP A 64 12.11 -11.30 -5.09
C ASP A 64 12.61 -10.42 -6.25
N ILE A 65 13.05 -11.03 -7.35
CA ILE A 65 13.56 -10.37 -8.55
C ILE A 65 12.42 -10.13 -9.56
N CYS A 66 12.39 -8.97 -10.19
CA CYS A 66 11.46 -8.62 -11.25
C CYS A 66 11.88 -9.26 -12.59
N THR A 67 11.02 -9.20 -13.61
CA THR A 67 11.31 -9.79 -14.94
C THR A 67 12.51 -9.16 -15.65
N TYR A 68 12.96 -7.98 -15.23
CA TYR A 68 14.12 -7.30 -15.78
C TYR A 68 15.42 -7.60 -15.01
N GLY A 69 15.39 -8.53 -14.04
CA GLY A 69 16.57 -8.97 -13.31
C GLY A 69 16.98 -8.10 -12.12
N GLU A 70 16.26 -7.01 -11.85
CA GLU A 70 16.46 -6.18 -10.66
C GLU A 70 15.57 -6.62 -9.49
N LYS A 71 15.91 -6.23 -8.27
CA LYS A 71 15.06 -6.51 -7.12
C LYS A 71 13.69 -5.85 -7.30
N GLY A 72 12.63 -6.65 -7.21
CA GLY A 72 11.24 -6.20 -7.28
C GLY A 72 10.77 -5.58 -5.97
N ASP A 73 11.55 -4.67 -5.38
CA ASP A 73 11.12 -3.89 -4.23
C ASP A 73 9.99 -2.91 -4.63
N PRO A 74 9.18 -2.43 -3.67
CA PRO A 74 8.07 -1.55 -3.98
C PRO A 74 8.47 -0.27 -4.71
N LEU A 75 9.65 0.31 -4.45
CA LEU A 75 10.13 1.51 -5.14
C LEU A 75 10.40 1.20 -6.61
N HIS A 76 11.32 0.27 -6.86
CA HIS A 76 11.68 -0.15 -8.21
C HIS A 76 10.44 -0.60 -9.00
N TYR A 77 9.59 -1.41 -8.38
CA TYR A 77 8.37 -1.93 -9.00
C TYR A 77 7.36 -0.83 -9.35
N THR A 78 7.32 0.27 -8.59
CA THR A 78 6.37 1.39 -8.80
C THR A 78 6.93 2.57 -9.58
N THR A 79 8.23 2.67 -9.81
CA THR A 79 8.81 3.83 -10.54
C THR A 79 9.58 3.43 -11.80
N SER A 80 10.15 2.22 -11.82
CA SER A 80 11.24 1.89 -12.75
C SER A 80 10.96 0.60 -13.54
N CYS A 81 10.16 -0.31 -12.97
CA CYS A 81 9.83 -1.57 -13.62
C CYS A 81 8.86 -1.33 -14.78
N HIS A 82 9.29 -1.67 -16.00
CA HIS A 82 8.47 -1.54 -17.22
C HIS A 82 7.15 -2.34 -17.16
N MET A 83 7.02 -3.28 -16.22
CA MET A 83 5.78 -4.02 -15.94
C MET A 83 4.61 -3.11 -15.54
N MET A 84 4.89 -1.90 -15.03
CA MET A 84 3.84 -0.95 -14.68
C MET A 84 3.01 -0.52 -15.90
N LEU A 85 3.51 -0.69 -17.14
CA LEU A 85 2.71 -0.49 -18.36
C LEU A 85 1.43 -1.33 -18.39
N ALA A 86 1.47 -2.57 -17.87
CA ALA A 86 0.31 -3.46 -17.81
C ALA A 86 -0.63 -3.19 -16.62
N TYR A 87 -0.11 -2.57 -15.55
CA TYR A 87 -0.88 -2.20 -14.34
C TYR A 87 -1.24 -0.71 -14.29
N HIS A 88 -0.89 0.08 -15.32
CA HIS A 88 -1.34 1.45 -15.50
C HIS A 88 -2.84 1.46 -15.73
N PHE A 89 -3.58 1.61 -14.64
CA PHE A 89 -4.84 2.33 -14.60
C PHE A 89 -5.83 2.01 -15.75
N THR A 90 -5.97 0.73 -16.12
CA THR A 90 -7.21 0.32 -16.76
C THR A 90 -8.31 0.52 -15.73
N LYS A 91 -9.25 1.41 -16.06
CA LYS A 91 -10.51 1.68 -15.34
C LYS A 91 -10.97 0.39 -14.64
N ARG A 92 -11.33 0.43 -13.35
CA ARG A 92 -11.83 -0.75 -12.61
C ARG A 92 -12.75 -1.52 -13.56
N SER A 93 -12.40 -2.76 -13.91
CA SER A 93 -13.38 -3.66 -14.50
C SER A 93 -14.55 -3.72 -13.52
N ALA A 94 -15.77 -3.51 -14.03
CA ALA A 94 -16.99 -3.49 -13.22
C ALA A 94 -17.17 -4.76 -12.38
N GLU A 95 -16.49 -5.85 -12.75
CA GLU A 95 -16.58 -7.17 -12.14
C GLU A 95 -15.90 -7.28 -10.77
N ASN A 96 -14.93 -6.40 -10.44
CA ASN A 96 -14.20 -6.47 -9.17
C ASN A 96 -14.78 -5.58 -8.04
N THR A 97 -16.00 -5.08 -8.21
CA THR A 97 -16.65 -4.20 -7.23
C THR A 97 -17.16 -4.96 -5.99
N GLN A 98 -17.31 -6.28 -6.06
CA GLN A 98 -17.88 -7.10 -4.97
C GLN A 98 -16.85 -7.74 -4.01
N LEU A 99 -15.55 -7.50 -4.20
CA LEU A 99 -14.49 -8.09 -3.35
C LEU A 99 -13.87 -7.08 -2.36
N TRP A 100 -14.61 -6.01 -2.05
CA TRP A 100 -14.26 -4.96 -1.08
C TRP A 100 -15.50 -4.64 -0.23
#